data_AF-A0A4Y1ZCZ4-F1
#
_entry.id   AF-A0A4Y1ZCZ4-F1
#
_cell.length_a   1.000
_cell.length_b   1.000
_cell.length_c   1.000
_cell.angle_alpha   90.00
_cell.angle_beta   90.00
_cell.angle_gamma   90.00
#
_symmetry.space_group_name_H-M   'P 1'
#
loop_
_entity.id
_entity.type
_entity.pdbx_description
1 polymer ?
#
loop_
_entity_poly.entity_id
_entity_poly.type
_entity_poly.pdbx_seq_one_letter_code
_entity_poly.pdbx_strand_id
1 'polypeptide(L)' 'MSESLLHVENLKKYYPITGGKFGRVSETVRAVDGVSFRFAKVKH' A
#
# COMPACT_ATOMS: atom_id res chain seq x y z
N MET A 1 -23.59 -13.55 7.92
CA MET A 1 -22.47 -12.65 8.28
C MET A 1 -21.27 -13.06 7.44
N SER A 2 -20.74 -12.15 6.62
CA SER A 2 -19.50 -12.36 5.88
C SER A 2 -18.33 -12.38 6.87
N GLU A 3 -17.63 -13.50 6.98
CA GLU A 3 -16.46 -13.61 7.84
C GLU A 3 -15.33 -12.78 7.23
N SER A 4 -14.89 -11.75 7.98
CA SER A 4 -13.78 -10.88 7.57
C SER A 4 -12.47 -11.62 7.83
N LEU A 5 -11.71 -11.87 6.77
CA LEU A 5 -10.45 -12.60 6.83
C LEU A 5 -9.27 -11.66 7.10
N LEU A 6 -9.32 -10.45 6.55
CA LEU A 6 -8.29 -9.44 6.72
C LEU A 6 -8.91 -8.05 6.80
N HIS A 7 -8.46 -7.27 7.77
CA HIS A 7 -8.78 -5.87 7.91
C HIS A 7 -7.49 -5.06 7.79
N VAL A 8 -7.44 -4.14 6.83
CA VAL A 8 -6.33 -3.22 6.63
C VAL A 8 -6.85 -1.80 6.82
N GLU A 9 -6.17 -1.05 7.68
CA GLU A 9 -6.49 0.35 7.96
C GLU A 9 -5.32 1.25 7.60
N ASN A 10 -5.61 2.37 6.94
CA ASN A 10 -4.65 3.45 6.65
C ASN A 10 -3.34 2.95 6.00
N LEU A 11 -3.45 2.05 5.01
CA LEU A 11 -2.30 1.52 4.28
C LEU A 11 -1.58 2.65 3.54
N LYS A 12 -0.26 2.74 3.76
CA LYS A 12 0.63 3.68 3.08
C LYS A 12 1.83 2.93 2.50
N LYS A 13 2.17 3.25 1.26
CA LYS A 13 3.33 2.69 0.58
C LYS A 13 3.97 3.73 -0.31
N TYR A 14 5.17 4.15 0.09
CA TYR A 14 5.97 5.13 -0.64
C TYR A 14 7.22 4.45 -1.17
N TYR A 15 7.52 4.64 -2.45
CA TYR A 15 8.68 4.07 -3.12
C TYR A 15 9.70 5.16 -3.44
N PRO A 16 10.98 4.98 -3.11
CA PRO A 16 12.00 5.98 -3.45
C PRO A 16 12.24 6.00 -4.97
N ILE A 17 12.41 7.20 -5.51
CA ILE A 17 12.97 7.42 -6.85
C ILE A 17 14.48 7.60 -6.65
N THR A 18 15.25 6.62 -7.13
CA THR A 18 16.71 6.70 -7.19
C THR A 18 17.13 7.17 -8.59
N GLY A 19 18.03 8.17 -8.65
CA GLY A 19 18.50 8.74 -9.90
C GLY A 19 19.95 9.22 -9.84
N GLY A 20 20.56 9.40 -11.03
CA GLY A 20 21.93 9.89 -11.19
C GLY A 20 23.03 8.82 -11.02
N LYS A 21 24.29 9.20 -11.31
CA LYS A 21 25.45 8.29 -11.35
C LYS A 21 25.85 7.67 -9.99
N PHE A 22 25.20 8.09 -8.89
CA PHE A 22 25.50 7.64 -7.52
C PHE A 22 24.26 7.14 -6.75
N GLY A 23 23.12 6.92 -7.43
CA GLY A 23 21.94 6.29 -6.79
C GLY A 23 21.34 7.07 -5.62
N ARG A 24 21.53 8.39 -5.56
CA ARG A 24 20.92 9.22 -4.50
C ARG A 24 19.40 9.23 -4.67
N VAL A 25 18.69 9.02 -3.56
CA VAL A 25 17.22 9.16 -3.53
C VAL A 25 16.91 10.65 -3.71
N SER A 26 16.27 10.99 -4.82
CA SER A 26 15.91 12.38 -5.13
C SER A 26 14.51 12.70 -4.64
N GLU A 27 13.59 11.74 -4.72
CA GLU A 27 12.17 11.94 -4.46
C GLU A 27 11.53 10.62 -3.99
N THR A 28 10.26 10.68 -3.55
CA THR A 28 9.47 9.48 -3.23
C THR A 28 8.11 9.53 -3.93
N VAL A 29 7.73 8.43 -4.59
CA VAL A 29 6.40 8.24 -5.16
C VAL A 29 5.46 7.74 -4.07
N ARG A 30 4.36 8.46 -3.84
CA ARG A 30 3.28 7.99 -2.96
C ARG A 30 2.36 7.02 -3.72
N ALA A 31 2.74 5.75 -3.78
CA ALA A 31 1.99 4.75 -4.54
C ALA A 31 0.69 4.31 -3.84
N VAL A 32 0.66 4.32 -2.51
CA VAL A 32 -0.55 4.11 -1.72
C VAL A 32 -0.53 5.12 -0.57
N ASP A 33 -1.63 5.85 -0.36
CA ASP A 33 -1.75 6.81 0.74
C ASP A 33 -3.14 6.73 1.38
N GLY A 34 -3.20 6.17 2.59
CA GLY A 34 -4.38 6.22 3.46
C GLY A 34 -5.53 5.32 3.06
N VAL A 35 -5.27 4.19 2.38
CA VAL A 35 -6.33 3.29 1.91
C VAL A 35 -6.73 2.31 3.02
N SER A 36 -8.02 2.18 3.27
CA SER A 36 -8.59 1.21 4.22
C SER A 36 -9.52 0.25 3.49
N PHE A 37 -9.38 -1.05 3.73
CA PHE A 37 -10.18 -2.08 3.08
C PHE A 37 -10.27 -3.36 3.91
N ARG A 38 -11.22 -4.22 3.55
CA ARG A 38 -11.46 -5.51 4.21
C ARG A 38 -11.62 -6.60 3.15
N PHE A 39 -11.02 -7.75 3.39
CA PHE A 39 -11.29 -8.96 2.62
C PHE A 39 -12.25 -9.84 3.40
N ALA A 40 -13.33 -10.26 2.74
CA ALA A 40 -14.32 -11.16 3.32
C ALA A 40 -14.39 -12.46 2.50
N LYS A 41 -14.69 -13.56 3.18
CA LYS A 41 -14.93 -14.84 2.52
C LYS A 41 -16.24 -14.78 1.73
N VAL A 42 -16.15 -14.97 0.42
CA VAL A 42 -17.35 -15.19 -0.43
C VAL A 42 -17.81 -16.64 -0.20
N LYS A 43 -19.07 -16.82 0.19
CA LYS A 43 -19.70 -18.15 0.25
C LYS A 43 -20.35 -18.41 -1.10
N HIS A 44 -19.93 -19.48 -1.76
CA HIS A 44 -20.65 -20.10 -2.87
C HIS A 44 -21.65 -21.11 -2.32
#